data_AF-A0A924DBE5-F1
#
_entry.id   AF-A0A924DBE5-F1
#
_cell.length_a   1.000
_cell.length_b   1.000
_cell.length_c   1.000
_cell.angle_alpha   90.00
_cell.angle_beta   90.00
_cell.angle_gamma   90.00
#
_symmetry.space_group_name_H-M   'P 1'
#
loop_
_entity.id
_entity.type
_entity.pdbx_description
1 polymer ?
#
loop_
_entity_poly.entity_id
_entity_poly.type
_entity_poly.pdbx_seq_one_letter_code
_entity_poly.pdbx_strand_id
1 'polypeptide(L)' 'TEMENFAFGLERDLAAIKNAVSLKWSNGLTEGHVNRLKMLKRQMYGRANFDLLRRRVLYA' A
#
# COMPACT_ATOMS: atom_id res chain seq x y z
N THR A 1 -22.75 -10.96 -4.63
CA THR A 1 -21.73 -12.01 -4.48
C THR A 1 -20.34 -11.38 -4.41
N GLU A 2 -19.30 -12.08 -3.95
CA GLU A 2 -17.94 -11.50 -3.90
C GLU A 2 -17.46 -10.99 -5.27
N MET A 3 -17.82 -11.68 -6.35
CA MET A 3 -17.51 -11.28 -7.72
C MET A 3 -18.21 -9.99 -8.15
N GLU A 4 -19.48 -9.80 -7.82
CA GLU A 4 -20.21 -8.56 -8.14
C GLU A 4 -19.59 -7.35 -7.45
N ASN A 5 -19.21 -7.47 -6.17
CA ASN A 5 -18.56 -6.39 -5.43
C ASN A 5 -17.18 -6.05 -6.00
N PHE A 6 -16.43 -7.06 -6.44
CA PHE A 6 -15.15 -6.87 -7.10
C PHE A 6 -15.31 -6.13 -8.44
N ALA A 7 -16.28 -6.55 -9.27
CA ALA A 7 -16.58 -5.89 -10.55
C ALA A 7 -16.98 -4.43 -10.34
N PHE A 8 -17.84 -4.15 -9.37
CA PHE A 8 -18.23 -2.78 -9.01
C PHE A 8 -17.03 -1.92 -8.56
N GLY A 9 -16.10 -2.50 -7.81
CA GLY A 9 -14.86 -1.83 -7.43
C GLY A 9 -13.98 -1.47 -8.63
N LEU A 10 -13.86 -2.38 -9.61
CA LEU A 10 -13.12 -2.11 -10.84
C LEU A 10 -13.77 -1.02 -11.70
N GLU A 11 -15.09 -1.01 -11.80
CA GLU A 11 -15.84 0.02 -12.51
C GLU A 11 -15.63 1.41 -11.89
N ARG A 12 -15.68 1.48 -10.55
CA ARG A 12 -15.42 2.72 -9.80
C ARG A 12 -13.99 3.24 -10.03
N ASP A 13 -13.01 2.34 -10.08
CA ASP A 13 -11.59 2.68 -10.14
C ASP A 13 -11.04 2.68 -11.60
N LEU A 14 -11.91 2.56 -12.61
CA LEU A 14 -11.56 2.41 -14.03
C LEU A 14 -10.60 3.49 -14.54
N ALA A 15 -10.78 4.74 -14.13
CA ALA A 15 -9.90 5.84 -14.52
C ALA A 15 -8.47 5.66 -13.99
N ALA A 16 -8.33 5.22 -12.74
CA ALA A 16 -7.04 4.93 -12.14
C ALA A 16 -6.35 3.75 -12.84
N ILE A 17 -7.11 2.70 -13.20
CA ILE A 17 -6.61 1.53 -13.94
C ILE A 17 -6.10 1.95 -15.32
N LYS A 18 -6.88 2.75 -16.07
CA LYS A 18 -6.47 3.26 -17.39
C LYS A 18 -5.18 4.09 -17.29
N ASN A 19 -5.07 4.94 -16.29
CA ASN A 19 -3.87 5.75 -16.07
C ASN A 19 -2.66 4.89 -15.68
N ALA A 20 -2.86 3.86 -14.85
CA ALA A 20 -1.78 2.95 -14.43
C ALA A 20 -1.17 2.16 -15.61
N VAL A 21 -1.96 1.86 -16.65
CA VAL A 21 -1.47 1.17 -17.85
C VAL A 21 -0.93 2.15 -18.91
N SER A 22 -1.52 3.33 -19.02
CA SER A 22 -1.19 4.29 -20.10
C SER A 22 0.03 5.17 -19.76
N LEU A 23 0.25 5.44 -18.48
CA LEU A 23 1.34 6.31 -18.03
C LEU A 23 2.60 5.49 -17.75
N LYS A 24 3.77 6.11 -17.95
CA LYS A 24 5.07 5.50 -17.61
C LYS A 24 5.37 5.47 -16.11
N TRP A 25 4.51 6.11 -15.30
CA TRP A 25 4.70 6.24 -13.86
C TRP A 25 4.15 5.00 -13.15
N SER A 26 4.90 4.48 -12.18
CA SER A 26 4.49 3.35 -11.36
C SER A 26 4.40 3.76 -9.89
N ASN A 27 3.33 3.33 -9.22
CA ASN A 27 3.19 3.43 -7.76
C ASN A 27 4.01 2.38 -7.00
N GLY A 28 4.70 1.46 -7.70
CA GLY A 28 5.37 0.31 -7.09
C GLY A 28 6.44 0.68 -6.05
N LEU A 29 7.20 1.76 -6.27
CA LEU A 29 8.18 2.22 -5.27
C LEU A 29 7.49 2.69 -3.98
N THR A 30 6.45 3.51 -4.12
CA THR A 30 5.65 4.02 -3.00
C THR A 30 4.99 2.87 -2.23
N GLU A 31 4.36 1.94 -2.96
CA GLU A 31 3.74 0.75 -2.37
C GLU A 31 4.76 -0.16 -1.68
N GLY A 32 5.98 -0.29 -2.25
CA GLY A 32 7.09 -1.01 -1.62
C GLY A 32 7.49 -0.41 -0.27
N HIS A 33 7.64 0.91 -0.19
CA HIS A 33 7.91 1.59 1.08
C HIS A 33 6.77 1.42 2.09
N VAL A 34 5.51 1.52 1.65
CA VAL A 34 4.33 1.28 2.50
C VAL A 34 4.31 -0.18 2.99
N ASN A 35 4.67 -1.14 2.14
CA ASN A 35 4.71 -2.55 2.50
C ASN A 35 5.83 -2.83 3.53
N ARG A 36 7.03 -2.27 3.35
CA ARG A 36 8.12 -2.33 4.35
C ARG A 36 7.66 -1.75 5.69
N LEU A 37 6.99 -0.61 5.68
CA LEU A 37 6.47 0.02 6.90
C LEU A 37 5.42 -0.86 7.60
N LYS A 38 4.47 -1.42 6.84
CA LYS A 38 3.47 -2.37 7.37
C LYS A 38 4.14 -3.62 7.95
N MET A 39 5.16 -4.15 7.28
CA MET A 39 5.93 -5.30 7.75
C MET A 39 6.62 -5.00 9.09
N LEU A 40 7.34 -3.88 9.19
CA LEU A 40 8.00 -3.47 10.43
C LEU A 40 6.99 -3.30 11.58
N LYS A 41 5.83 -2.68 11.32
CA LYS A 41 4.77 -2.57 12.33
C LYS A 41 4.22 -3.93 12.78
N ARG A 42 4.09 -4.91 11.87
CA ARG A 42 3.66 -6.28 12.18
C ARG A 42 4.70 -7.05 13.00
N GLN A 43 5.99 -6.91 12.70
CA GLN A 43 7.08 -7.49 13.51
C GLN A 43 7.05 -6.99 14.97
N MET A 44 6.50 -5.80 15.18
CA MET A 44 6.35 -5.19 16.51
C MET A 44 5.00 -5.48 17.15
N TYR A 45 4.22 -6.43 16.59
CA TYR A 45 2.89 -6.81 17.08
C TYR A 45 1.93 -5.62 17.23
N GLY A 46 2.09 -4.58 16.40
CA GLY A 46 1.28 -3.36 16.48
C GLY A 46 1.56 -2.46 17.68
N ARG A 47 2.56 -2.77 18.52
CA ARG A 47 2.89 -2.02 19.76
C ARG A 47 3.83 -0.83 19.55
N ALA A 48 4.16 -0.52 18.29
CA ALA A 48 5.03 0.59 17.96
C ALA A 48 4.23 1.90 17.89
N ASN A 49 4.47 2.82 18.83
CA ASN A 49 4.08 4.22 18.65
C ASN A 49 4.90 4.84 17.49
N PHE A 50 4.50 6.03 17.04
CA PHE A 50 5.13 6.65 15.87
C PHE A 50 6.64 6.84 16.04
N ASP A 51 7.10 7.29 17.21
CA ASP A 51 8.52 7.52 17.47
C ASP A 51 9.35 6.25 17.35
N LEU A 52 8.84 5.14 17.92
CA LEU A 52 9.52 3.86 17.87
C LEU A 52 9.51 3.27 16.45
N LEU A 53 8.39 3.39 15.73
CA LEU A 53 8.30 2.96 14.33
C LEU A 53 9.24 3.78 13.45
N ARG A 54 9.32 5.10 13.64
CA ARG A 54 10.23 5.99 12.92
C ARG A 54 11.69 5.61 13.14
N ARG A 55 12.09 5.38 14.40
CA ARG A 55 13.46 4.91 14.72
C ARG A 55 13.76 3.59 13.99
N ARG A 56 12.83 2.64 14.00
CA ARG A 56 13.02 1.36 13.32
C ARG A 56 13.05 1.50 11.79
N VAL A 57 12.33 2.44 11.18
CA VAL A 57 12.40 2.67 9.73
C VAL A 57 13.73 3.30 9.32
N LEU A 58 14.26 4.24 10.12
CA LEU A 58 15.49 4.98 9.82
C LEU A 58 16.77 4.20 10.14
N TYR A 59 16.73 3.30 11.13
CA TYR A 59 17.91 2.60 11.65
C TYR A 59 17.87 1.07 11.48
N ALA A 60 16.86 0.50 10.82
CA ALA A 60 16.83 -0.93 10.48
C ALA A 60 17.36 -1.23 9.08
#